data_AF-A0A7C8RLQ7-F1
#
_entry.id   AF-A0A7C8RLQ7-F1
#
_cell.length_a   1.000
_cell.length_b   1.000
_cell.length_c   1.000
_cell.angle_alpha   90.00
_cell.angle_beta   90.00
_cell.angle_gamma   90.00
#
_symmetry.space_group_name_H-M   'P 1'
#
loop_
_entity.id
_entity.type
_entity.pdbx_description
1 polymer ?
#
loop_
_entity_poly.entity_id
_entity_poly.type
_entity_poly.pdbx_seq_one_letter_code
_entity_poly.pdbx_strand_id
1 'polypeptide(L)'
;MATVELEVERVLQHILPRIKSHISAPPSIFEKGSYQRPFKLAVTGLQGSGKSTWSAGIVDAINKTGLKAKTLSLDDLYLPHEGLVAVRESNPGNRLVRTRGQPGTHDLELAKWFFEQFDQPTTGEKLFPIFDKSKFGGEGDRLPKSEWHSSEPREVVDVLVFEGWCMGFQAVSEIALRTAWEEARTVVAASTDDADIKLPIRTIANHELEHLNFINQRLGEYNDMFMGPQHWDYLVHLDTDDLRNVYAWRLEQEAWLWKLKGTGMSDEAVIEFIKGYMPAYELYLGNLRQGFFQALGERKTNCQLSMKLDSARRIVEIREF
;
A
#
# COMPACT_ATOMS: atom_id res chain seq x y z
N MET A 1 -11.72 0.78 19.71
CA MET A 1 -12.54 -0.02 18.78
C MET A 1 -13.79 0.75 18.38
N ALA A 2 -14.68 1.14 19.32
CA ALA A 2 -15.88 1.94 19.01
C ALA A 2 -15.63 3.25 18.24
N THR A 3 -14.48 3.92 18.44
CA THR A 3 -14.12 5.13 17.70
C THR A 3 -13.70 4.86 16.24
N VAL A 4 -13.08 3.72 15.95
CA VAL A 4 -12.66 3.40 14.56
C VAL A 4 -13.86 2.98 13.74
N GLU A 5 -14.81 2.24 14.31
CA GLU A 5 -16.05 1.86 13.62
C GLU A 5 -16.86 3.08 13.18
N LEU A 6 -17.03 4.06 14.07
CA LEU A 6 -17.72 5.32 13.75
C LEU A 6 -17.03 6.12 12.63
N GLU A 7 -15.69 6.18 12.66
CA GLU A 7 -14.93 6.87 11.61
C GLU A 7 -14.94 6.08 10.29
N VAL A 8 -14.97 4.75 10.34
CA VAL A 8 -15.18 3.90 9.15
C VAL A 8 -16.55 4.16 8.54
N GLU A 9 -17.61 4.22 9.34
CA GLU A 9 -18.95 4.56 8.85
C GLU A 9 -18.99 5.96 8.21
N ARG A 10 -18.32 6.93 8.82
CA ARG A 10 -18.18 8.29 8.27
C ARG A 10 -17.47 8.28 6.91
N VAL A 11 -16.34 7.58 6.79
CA VAL A 11 -15.63 7.42 5.52
C VAL A 11 -16.49 6.72 4.48
N LEU A 12 -17.23 5.68 4.90
CA LEU A 12 -18.08 4.88 4.03
C LEU A 12 -19.20 5.70 3.38
N GLN A 13 -19.68 6.77 4.02
CA GLN A 13 -20.66 7.70 3.44
C GLN A 13 -20.17 8.37 2.14
N HIS A 14 -18.85 8.56 1.99
CA HIS A 14 -18.25 9.10 0.76
C HIS A 14 -18.13 8.05 -0.35
N ILE A 15 -17.92 6.79 0.02
CA ILE A 15 -17.56 5.71 -0.92
C ILE A 15 -18.81 4.98 -1.44
N LEU A 16 -19.79 4.71 -0.57
CA LEU A 16 -20.97 3.90 -0.92
C LEU A 16 -21.78 4.41 -2.12
N PRO A 17 -22.03 5.72 -2.30
CA PRO A 17 -22.75 6.21 -3.48
C PRO A 17 -22.03 5.83 -4.78
N ARG A 18 -20.69 5.85 -4.79
CA ARG A 18 -19.87 5.49 -5.96
C ARG A 18 -19.87 3.98 -6.20
N ILE A 19 -19.76 3.17 -5.14
CA ILE A 19 -19.90 1.71 -5.22
C ILE A 19 -21.27 1.34 -5.81
N LYS A 20 -22.36 1.91 -5.30
CA LYS A 20 -23.73 1.64 -5.79
C LYS A 20 -23.90 2.07 -7.25
N SER A 21 -23.36 3.22 -7.63
CA SER A 21 -23.38 3.71 -9.01
C SER A 21 -22.65 2.75 -9.96
N HIS A 22 -21.46 2.27 -9.57
CA HIS A 22 -20.69 1.29 -10.34
C HIS A 22 -21.42 -0.04 -10.51
N ILE A 23 -21.99 -0.58 -9.42
CA ILE A 23 -22.70 -1.87 -9.46
C ILE A 23 -23.98 -1.78 -10.30
N SER A 24 -24.65 -0.62 -10.29
CA SER A 24 -25.87 -0.40 -11.06
C SER A 24 -25.61 -0.06 -12.54
N ALA A 25 -24.35 0.17 -12.93
CA ALA A 25 -23.99 0.48 -14.31
C ALA A 25 -24.15 -0.76 -15.21
N PRO A 26 -24.44 -0.58 -16.51
CA PRO A 26 -24.51 -1.70 -17.44
C PRO A 26 -23.18 -2.49 -17.48
N PRO A 27 -23.22 -3.83 -17.43
CA PRO A 27 -22.03 -4.65 -17.46
C PRO A 27 -21.29 -4.55 -18.79
N SER A 28 -19.99 -4.80 -18.75
CA SER A 28 -19.17 -4.93 -19.96
C SER A 28 -19.55 -6.21 -20.72
N ILE A 29 -19.55 -6.15 -22.06
CA ILE A 29 -19.91 -7.29 -22.90
C ILE A 29 -18.63 -8.01 -23.34
N PHE A 30 -18.55 -9.31 -23.06
CA PHE A 30 -17.47 -10.21 -23.49
C PHE A 30 -18.04 -11.31 -24.40
N GLU A 31 -17.18 -12.00 -25.15
CA GLU A 31 -17.59 -13.14 -26.01
C GLU A 31 -18.37 -14.23 -25.24
N LYS A 32 -18.07 -14.39 -23.94
CA LYS A 32 -18.69 -15.39 -23.05
C LYS A 32 -19.87 -14.85 -22.22
N GLY A 33 -20.36 -13.65 -22.52
CA GLY A 33 -21.49 -13.01 -21.82
C GLY A 33 -21.12 -11.65 -21.23
N SER A 34 -22.06 -11.05 -20.49
CA SER A 34 -21.82 -9.79 -19.80
C SER A 34 -21.18 -10.01 -18.42
N TYR A 35 -20.29 -9.11 -18.01
CA TYR A 35 -19.62 -9.16 -16.73
C TYR A 35 -19.39 -7.76 -16.18
N GLN A 36 -19.73 -7.58 -14.90
CA GLN A 36 -19.39 -6.39 -14.14
C GLN A 36 -18.21 -6.73 -13.24
N ARG A 37 -17.05 -6.11 -13.50
CA ARG A 37 -15.90 -6.23 -12.59
C ARG A 37 -16.24 -5.61 -11.22
N PRO A 38 -15.62 -6.05 -10.12
CA PRO A 38 -15.76 -5.38 -8.83
C PRO A 38 -15.37 -3.91 -8.92
N PHE A 39 -15.96 -3.11 -8.04
CA PHE A 39 -15.43 -1.79 -7.72
C PHE A 39 -14.06 -1.97 -7.03
N LYS A 40 -13.01 -1.38 -7.61
CA LYS A 40 -11.64 -1.51 -7.11
C LYS A 40 -11.33 -0.32 -6.20
N LEU A 41 -11.25 -0.59 -4.89
CA LEU A 41 -10.99 0.40 -3.84
C LEU A 41 -9.57 0.23 -3.31
N ALA A 42 -8.73 1.23 -3.53
CA ALA A 42 -7.39 1.28 -2.95
C ALA A 42 -7.44 1.90 -1.53
N VAL A 43 -6.66 1.33 -0.60
CA VAL A 43 -6.40 1.91 0.71
C VAL A 43 -4.88 2.04 0.89
N THR A 44 -4.40 3.27 0.98
CA THR A 44 -2.99 3.56 1.17
C THR A 44 -2.74 4.28 2.47
N GLY A 45 -1.57 4.05 3.06
CA GLY A 45 -1.20 4.71 4.30
C GLY A 45 0.21 4.38 4.74
N LEU A 46 0.84 5.34 5.40
CA LEU A 46 2.19 5.19 5.94
C LEU A 46 2.29 4.02 6.93
N GLN A 47 3.50 3.50 7.17
CA GLN A 47 3.70 2.41 8.14
C GLN A 47 3.15 2.79 9.52
N GLY A 48 2.44 1.86 10.15
CA GLY A 48 1.81 2.08 11.47
C GLY A 48 0.54 2.95 11.48
N SER A 49 0.13 3.56 10.35
CA SER A 49 -1.08 4.42 10.27
C SER A 49 -2.40 3.68 10.56
N GLY A 50 -2.40 2.35 10.52
CA GLY A 50 -3.59 1.52 10.73
C GLY A 50 -4.29 1.10 9.44
N LYS A 51 -3.66 1.24 8.27
CA LYS A 51 -4.24 0.88 6.96
C LYS A 51 -4.92 -0.50 6.89
N SER A 52 -4.33 -1.54 7.50
CA SER A 52 -4.92 -2.89 7.51
C SER A 52 -6.16 -2.96 8.42
N THR A 53 -6.16 -2.22 9.55
CA THR A 53 -7.34 -2.05 10.41
C THR A 53 -8.46 -1.31 9.68
N TRP A 54 -8.13 -0.24 8.97
CA TRP A 54 -9.07 0.51 8.15
C TRP A 54 -9.64 -0.34 7.01
N SER A 55 -8.79 -1.10 6.31
CA SER A 55 -9.23 -1.97 5.22
C SER A 55 -10.17 -3.07 5.71
N ALA A 56 -9.87 -3.69 6.86
CA ALA A 56 -10.76 -4.67 7.49
C ALA A 56 -12.10 -4.04 7.90
N GLY A 57 -12.07 -2.85 8.53
CA GLY A 57 -13.27 -2.12 8.92
C GLY A 57 -14.13 -1.73 7.71
N ILE A 58 -13.53 -1.21 6.64
CA ILE A 58 -14.22 -0.86 5.40
C ILE A 58 -14.89 -2.09 4.78
N VAL A 59 -14.18 -3.23 4.70
CA VAL A 59 -14.77 -4.47 4.18
C VAL A 59 -15.94 -4.96 5.02
N ASP A 60 -15.77 -4.99 6.35
CA ASP A 60 -16.86 -5.37 7.26
C ASP A 60 -18.08 -4.45 7.11
N ALA A 61 -17.86 -3.14 7.05
CA ALA A 61 -18.93 -2.16 6.91
C ALA A 61 -19.63 -2.25 5.54
N ILE A 62 -18.90 -2.51 4.45
CA ILE A 62 -19.51 -2.79 3.13
C ILE A 62 -20.32 -4.08 3.18
N ASN A 63 -19.79 -5.14 3.78
CA ASN A 63 -20.49 -6.44 3.89
C ASN A 63 -21.81 -6.33 4.67
N LYS A 64 -21.85 -5.48 5.71
CA LYS A 64 -23.08 -5.16 6.46
C LYS A 64 -24.17 -4.49 5.61
N THR A 65 -23.84 -3.91 4.45
CA THR A 65 -24.82 -3.36 3.50
C THR A 65 -25.46 -4.42 2.58
N GLY A 66 -24.99 -5.68 2.64
CA GLY A 66 -25.42 -6.77 1.77
C GLY A 66 -24.58 -6.95 0.50
N LEU A 67 -23.61 -6.06 0.26
CA LEU A 67 -22.59 -6.21 -0.79
C LEU A 67 -21.50 -7.20 -0.37
N LYS A 68 -20.75 -7.76 -1.31
CA LYS A 68 -19.64 -8.69 -1.07
C LYS A 68 -18.30 -8.02 -1.33
N ALA A 69 -17.62 -7.64 -0.25
CA ALA A 69 -16.28 -7.07 -0.28
C ALA A 69 -15.22 -8.09 0.14
N LYS A 70 -14.07 -8.08 -0.54
CA LYS A 70 -12.87 -8.86 -0.21
C LYS A 70 -11.65 -7.94 -0.24
N THR A 71 -10.62 -8.27 0.53
CA THR A 71 -9.35 -7.51 0.58
C THR A 71 -8.20 -8.36 0.09
N LEU A 72 -7.25 -7.75 -0.61
CA LEU A 72 -5.89 -8.24 -0.78
C LEU A 72 -4.90 -7.21 -0.22
N SER A 73 -3.89 -7.68 0.53
CA SER A 73 -2.76 -6.83 0.92
C SER A 73 -1.67 -6.88 -0.15
N LEU A 74 -1.02 -5.75 -0.42
CA LEU A 74 0.21 -5.71 -1.20
C LEU A 74 1.26 -6.67 -0.61
N ASP A 75 1.31 -6.79 0.72
CA ASP A 75 2.25 -7.69 1.40
C ASP A 75 2.00 -9.17 1.09
N ASP A 76 0.79 -9.57 0.67
CA ASP A 76 0.51 -10.96 0.25
C ASP A 76 1.09 -11.27 -1.14
N LEU A 77 1.51 -10.24 -1.87
CA LEU A 77 2.14 -10.34 -3.18
C LEU A 77 3.67 -10.33 -3.12
N TYR A 78 4.31 -10.41 -1.95
CA TYR A 78 5.76 -10.55 -1.89
C TYR A 78 6.25 -11.74 -2.73
N LEU A 79 7.47 -11.61 -3.27
CA LEU A 79 8.19 -12.74 -3.85
C LEU A 79 8.30 -13.88 -2.82
N PRO A 80 8.32 -15.17 -3.24
CA PRO A 80 8.68 -16.25 -2.34
C PRO A 80 10.09 -16.02 -1.78
N HIS A 81 10.43 -16.72 -0.69
CA HIS A 81 11.71 -16.53 0.02
C HIS A 81 12.92 -16.57 -0.92
N GLU A 82 12.95 -17.54 -1.84
CA GLU A 82 14.01 -17.65 -2.84
C GLU A 82 14.14 -16.40 -3.73
N GLY A 83 13.01 -15.78 -4.09
CA GLY A 83 12.98 -14.56 -4.90
C GLY A 83 13.46 -13.34 -4.10
N LEU A 84 13.10 -13.25 -2.83
CA LEU A 84 13.61 -12.21 -1.92
C LEU A 84 15.12 -12.33 -1.74
N VAL A 85 15.64 -13.55 -1.57
CA VAL A 85 17.08 -13.83 -1.52
C VAL A 85 17.75 -13.42 -2.84
N ALA A 86 17.19 -13.80 -3.99
CA ALA A 86 17.76 -13.44 -5.29
C ALA A 86 17.85 -11.92 -5.51
N VAL A 87 16.81 -11.16 -5.12
CA VAL A 87 16.83 -9.69 -5.18
C VAL A 87 17.93 -9.14 -4.27
N ARG A 88 18.06 -9.67 -3.05
CA ARG A 88 19.09 -9.26 -2.10
C ARG A 88 20.50 -9.52 -2.66
N GLU A 89 20.79 -10.74 -3.09
CA GLU A 89 22.13 -11.13 -3.56
C GLU A 89 22.52 -10.42 -4.87
N SER A 90 21.55 -10.08 -5.74
CA SER A 90 21.82 -9.32 -6.97
C SER A 90 22.08 -7.84 -6.75
N ASN A 91 21.90 -7.33 -5.52
CA ASN A 91 22.02 -5.91 -5.19
C ASN A 91 22.87 -5.63 -3.94
N PRO A 92 24.07 -6.21 -3.76
CA PRO A 92 24.76 -6.34 -2.46
C PRO A 92 24.94 -5.03 -1.65
N GLY A 93 25.05 -3.88 -2.30
CA GLY A 93 25.14 -2.56 -1.65
C GLY A 93 23.80 -1.87 -1.34
N ASN A 94 22.70 -2.34 -1.93
CA ASN A 94 21.40 -1.66 -1.82
C ASN A 94 20.69 -2.05 -0.52
N ARG A 95 20.81 -1.17 0.49
CA ARG A 95 20.18 -1.34 1.80
C ARG A 95 18.64 -1.42 1.74
N LEU A 96 18.01 -0.80 0.73
CA LEU A 96 16.55 -0.71 0.60
C LEU A 96 15.87 -2.03 0.24
N VAL A 97 16.65 -3.02 -0.25
CA VAL A 97 16.14 -4.34 -0.66
C VAL A 97 16.83 -5.49 0.07
N ARG A 98 17.39 -5.22 1.26
CA ARG A 98 17.90 -6.29 2.14
C ARG A 98 16.79 -7.10 2.78
N THR A 99 15.63 -6.49 2.96
CA THR A 99 14.40 -7.08 3.51
C THR A 99 13.25 -6.84 2.54
N ARG A 100 12.19 -7.65 2.65
CA ARG A 100 10.92 -7.40 1.95
C ARG A 100 10.36 -6.01 2.33
N GLY A 101 9.71 -5.33 1.40
CA GLY A 101 9.02 -4.07 1.67
C GLY A 101 8.93 -3.13 0.49
N GLN A 102 10.09 -2.81 -0.08
CA GLN A 102 10.20 -1.82 -1.15
C GLN A 102 9.74 -2.36 -2.52
N PRO A 103 9.30 -1.50 -3.46
CA PRO A 103 9.12 -1.88 -4.85
C PRO A 103 10.32 -2.66 -5.39
N GLY A 104 10.05 -3.77 -6.07
CA GLY A 104 11.05 -4.75 -6.49
C GLY A 104 11.13 -6.00 -5.58
N THR A 105 10.42 -6.01 -4.45
CA THR A 105 10.32 -7.19 -3.57
C THR A 105 9.02 -7.98 -3.72
N HIS A 106 8.13 -7.57 -4.63
CA HIS A 106 6.84 -8.22 -4.88
C HIS A 106 6.83 -8.92 -6.24
N ASP A 107 6.03 -9.97 -6.35
CA ASP A 107 5.87 -10.79 -7.53
C ASP A 107 4.82 -10.17 -8.47
N LEU A 108 5.32 -9.51 -9.52
CA LEU A 108 4.50 -8.83 -10.50
C LEU A 108 3.63 -9.78 -11.33
N GLU A 109 4.14 -10.96 -11.65
CA GLU A 109 3.36 -11.96 -12.39
C GLU A 109 2.21 -12.50 -11.52
N LEU A 110 2.44 -12.69 -10.21
CA LEU A 110 1.37 -13.02 -9.28
C LEU A 110 0.33 -11.90 -9.18
N ALA A 111 0.76 -10.64 -9.09
CA ALA A 111 -0.14 -9.49 -9.02
C ALA A 111 -1.03 -9.42 -10.27
N LYS A 112 -0.42 -9.52 -11.45
CA LYS A 112 -1.13 -9.54 -12.74
C LYS A 112 -2.14 -10.68 -12.80
N TRP A 113 -1.70 -11.91 -12.53
CA TRP A 113 -2.59 -13.07 -12.50
C TRP A 113 -3.74 -12.87 -11.51
N PHE A 114 -3.48 -12.29 -10.34
CA PHE A 114 -4.50 -12.07 -9.33
C PHE A 114 -5.60 -11.13 -9.83
N PHE A 115 -5.24 -9.96 -10.36
CA PHE A 115 -6.21 -8.96 -10.82
C PHE A 115 -6.96 -9.41 -12.07
N GLU A 116 -6.33 -10.18 -12.95
CA GLU A 116 -6.98 -10.78 -14.13
C GLU A 116 -8.18 -11.68 -13.75
N GLN A 117 -8.18 -12.29 -12.57
CA GLN A 117 -9.33 -13.07 -12.05
C GLN A 117 -10.62 -12.24 -11.88
N PHE A 118 -10.47 -10.91 -11.76
CA PHE A 118 -11.55 -9.94 -11.49
C PHE A 118 -11.85 -9.01 -12.66
N ASP A 119 -10.98 -8.95 -13.66
CA ASP A 119 -11.20 -8.13 -14.85
C ASP A 119 -11.92 -8.91 -15.97
N GLN A 120 -12.00 -10.23 -15.84
CA GLN A 120 -12.67 -11.12 -16.79
C GLN A 120 -13.68 -12.06 -16.10
N PRO A 121 -14.74 -12.48 -16.81
CA PRO A 121 -15.66 -13.48 -16.28
C PRO A 121 -14.96 -14.82 -16.07
N THR A 122 -14.87 -15.25 -14.81
CA THR A 122 -14.34 -16.55 -14.41
C THR A 122 -15.44 -17.38 -13.74
N THR A 123 -15.51 -18.67 -14.09
CA THR A 123 -16.50 -19.61 -13.52
C THR A 123 -15.96 -20.41 -12.33
N GLY A 124 -14.64 -20.41 -12.14
CA GLY A 124 -13.97 -21.08 -11.04
C GLY A 124 -13.93 -20.26 -9.74
N GLU A 125 -13.23 -20.81 -8.77
CA GLU A 125 -12.87 -20.13 -7.53
C GLU A 125 -11.88 -19.00 -7.83
N LYS A 126 -11.97 -17.91 -7.06
CA LYS A 126 -10.96 -16.84 -7.06
C LYS A 126 -10.03 -17.08 -5.88
N LEU A 127 -8.74 -17.06 -6.15
CA LEU A 127 -7.71 -17.40 -5.18
C LEU A 127 -6.99 -16.12 -4.69
N PHE A 128 -6.77 -16.04 -3.38
CA PHE A 128 -6.12 -14.93 -2.70
C PHE A 128 -4.81 -15.42 -2.08
N PRO A 129 -3.66 -14.99 -2.62
CA PRO A 129 -2.35 -15.34 -2.09
C PRO A 129 -2.22 -14.98 -0.61
N ILE A 130 -1.36 -15.72 0.09
CA ILE A 130 -1.02 -15.45 1.48
C ILE A 130 0.49 -15.47 1.62
N PHE A 131 1.04 -14.43 2.24
CA PHE A 131 2.44 -14.38 2.62
C PHE A 131 2.62 -14.50 4.13
N ASP A 132 3.31 -15.55 4.58
CA ASP A 132 3.60 -15.76 5.99
C ASP A 132 4.95 -15.12 6.35
N LYS A 133 4.86 -13.95 7.01
CA LYS A 133 5.99 -13.17 7.48
C LYS A 133 6.83 -13.86 8.56
N SER A 134 6.34 -14.93 9.18
CA SER A 134 7.04 -15.64 10.27
C SER A 134 8.01 -16.72 9.77
N LYS A 135 7.84 -17.21 8.54
CA LYS A 135 8.73 -18.22 7.95
C LYS A 135 10.16 -17.70 7.80
N PHE A 136 11.12 -18.61 7.69
CA PHE A 136 12.54 -18.31 7.51
C PHE A 136 13.08 -17.30 8.55
N GLY A 137 12.77 -17.51 9.83
CA GLY A 137 13.26 -16.64 10.90
C GLY A 137 12.74 -15.21 10.84
N GLY A 138 11.57 -14.99 10.22
CA GLY A 138 10.98 -13.66 10.06
C GLY A 138 11.30 -12.99 8.72
N GLU A 139 12.10 -13.61 7.84
CA GLU A 139 12.29 -13.13 6.46
C GLU A 139 11.01 -13.29 5.63
N GLY A 140 10.23 -14.33 5.93
CA GLY A 140 8.92 -14.64 5.38
C GLY A 140 8.95 -15.48 4.09
N ASP A 141 7.83 -16.12 3.79
CA ASP A 141 7.64 -16.86 2.54
C ASP A 141 6.16 -16.96 2.14
N ARG A 142 5.92 -17.18 0.86
CA ARG A 142 4.58 -17.42 0.33
C ARG A 142 4.09 -18.79 0.76
N LEU A 143 2.84 -18.87 1.21
CA LEU A 143 2.21 -20.16 1.47
C LEU A 143 1.95 -20.92 0.15
N PRO A 144 1.93 -22.27 0.16
CA PRO A 144 1.52 -23.03 -1.01
C PRO A 144 0.07 -22.72 -1.38
N LYS A 145 -0.28 -22.84 -2.67
CA LYS A 145 -1.63 -22.52 -3.19
C LYS A 145 -2.77 -23.23 -2.47
N SER A 146 -2.53 -24.43 -1.93
CA SER A 146 -3.51 -25.19 -1.16
C SER A 146 -3.91 -24.55 0.17
N GLU A 147 -3.11 -23.60 0.67
CA GLU A 147 -3.36 -22.86 1.91
C GLU A 147 -3.87 -21.44 1.64
N TRP A 148 -4.03 -21.04 0.38
CA TRP A 148 -4.57 -19.73 0.02
C TRP A 148 -6.06 -19.66 0.33
N HIS A 149 -6.58 -18.46 0.59
CA HIS A 149 -8.01 -18.27 0.68
C HIS A 149 -8.63 -18.42 -0.71
N SER A 150 -9.76 -19.11 -0.82
CA SER A 150 -10.54 -19.21 -2.05
C SER A 150 -11.94 -18.62 -1.86
N SER A 151 -12.48 -18.06 -2.94
CA SER A 151 -13.90 -17.75 -3.05
C SER A 151 -14.67 -19.02 -3.42
N GLU A 152 -15.97 -19.06 -3.16
CA GLU A 152 -16.83 -20.09 -3.74
C GLU A 152 -16.82 -19.96 -5.29
N PRO A 153 -17.01 -21.06 -6.05
CA PRO A 153 -17.14 -20.99 -7.49
C PRO A 153 -18.27 -20.03 -7.89
N ARG A 154 -17.98 -19.12 -8.83
CA ARG A 154 -18.91 -18.07 -9.29
C ARG A 154 -19.35 -17.09 -8.19
N GLU A 155 -18.66 -17.03 -7.04
CA GLU A 155 -18.91 -16.00 -6.03
C GLU A 155 -18.70 -14.61 -6.67
N VAL A 156 -19.74 -13.79 -6.58
CA VAL A 156 -19.68 -12.38 -6.95
C VAL A 156 -18.87 -11.65 -5.88
N VAL A 157 -17.89 -10.87 -6.32
CA VAL A 157 -17.20 -9.89 -5.50
C VAL A 157 -17.62 -8.53 -6.04
N ASP A 158 -18.36 -7.77 -5.24
CA ASP A 158 -18.88 -6.45 -5.61
C ASP A 158 -17.80 -5.38 -5.43
N VAL A 159 -16.96 -5.54 -4.40
CA VAL A 159 -15.87 -4.61 -4.08
C VAL A 159 -14.59 -5.37 -3.80
N LEU A 160 -13.53 -5.03 -4.52
CA LEU A 160 -12.17 -5.52 -4.26
C LEU A 160 -11.38 -4.39 -3.60
N VAL A 161 -11.08 -4.58 -2.33
CA VAL A 161 -10.21 -3.68 -1.56
C VAL A 161 -8.76 -4.14 -1.74
N PHE A 162 -7.86 -3.20 -2.01
CA PHE A 162 -6.43 -3.46 -2.05
C PHE A 162 -5.69 -2.47 -1.18
N GLU A 163 -4.89 -2.98 -0.25
CA GLU A 163 -4.19 -2.13 0.70
C GLU A 163 -2.68 -2.26 0.58
N GLY A 164 -1.97 -1.13 0.68
CA GLY A 164 -0.51 -1.12 0.57
C GLY A 164 0.08 0.18 1.06
N TRP A 165 1.30 0.12 1.62
CA TRP A 165 1.94 1.30 2.22
C TRP A 165 2.39 2.35 1.17
N CYS A 166 2.65 1.89 -0.06
CA CYS A 166 3.04 2.71 -1.20
C CYS A 166 1.97 2.76 -2.29
N MET A 167 0.75 2.28 -2.01
CA MET A 167 -0.35 2.34 -2.99
C MET A 167 -0.61 3.81 -3.37
N GLY A 168 -0.70 4.11 -4.66
CA GLY A 168 -0.84 5.47 -5.17
C GLY A 168 0.46 6.27 -5.35
N PHE A 169 1.62 5.79 -4.86
CA PHE A 169 2.91 6.40 -5.21
C PHE A 169 3.19 6.24 -6.68
N GLN A 170 3.72 7.28 -7.32
CA GLN A 170 4.07 7.29 -8.74
C GLN A 170 5.58 7.46 -8.91
N ALA A 171 6.17 6.66 -9.77
CA ALA A 171 7.56 6.85 -10.17
C ALA A 171 7.78 8.25 -10.74
N VAL A 172 8.93 8.85 -10.42
CA VAL A 172 9.32 10.17 -10.91
C VAL A 172 10.27 10.03 -12.09
N SER A 173 10.43 11.09 -12.88
CA SER A 173 11.43 11.09 -13.96
C SER A 173 12.85 10.97 -13.41
N GLU A 174 13.77 10.44 -14.21
CA GLU A 174 15.19 10.33 -13.83
C GLU A 174 15.79 11.70 -13.46
N ILE A 175 15.35 12.77 -14.14
CA ILE A 175 15.75 14.14 -13.84
C ILE A 175 15.27 14.55 -12.45
N ALA A 176 13.98 14.38 -12.15
CA ALA A 176 13.42 14.73 -10.85
C ALA A 176 14.07 13.93 -9.71
N LEU A 177 14.33 12.63 -9.92
CA LEU A 177 15.04 11.80 -8.95
C LEU A 177 16.46 12.31 -8.67
N ARG A 178 17.22 12.59 -9.74
CA ARG A 178 18.58 13.13 -9.62
C ARG A 178 18.59 14.47 -8.90
N THR A 179 17.69 15.38 -9.27
CA THR A 179 17.56 16.69 -8.63
C THR A 179 17.28 16.54 -7.13
N ALA A 180 16.29 15.71 -6.74
CA ALA A 180 15.99 15.48 -5.33
C ALA A 180 17.20 14.90 -4.57
N TRP A 181 17.98 14.01 -5.19
CA TRP A 181 19.18 13.44 -4.59
C TRP A 181 20.32 14.45 -4.43
N GLU A 182 20.59 15.27 -5.45
CA GLU A 182 21.60 16.33 -5.39
C GLU A 182 21.23 17.39 -4.34
N GLU A 183 19.97 17.83 -4.32
CA GLU A 183 19.44 18.75 -3.32
C GLU A 183 19.58 18.17 -1.91
N ALA A 184 19.19 16.91 -1.69
CA ALA A 184 19.34 16.26 -0.39
C ALA A 184 20.80 16.28 0.09
N ARG A 185 21.79 16.02 -0.78
CA ARG A 185 23.23 16.02 -0.43
C ARG A 185 23.80 17.40 -0.16
N THR A 186 23.27 18.44 -0.78
CA THR A 186 23.68 19.83 -0.49
C THR A 186 23.10 20.34 0.82
N VAL A 187 21.88 19.90 1.17
CA VAL A 187 21.18 20.27 2.40
C VAL A 187 21.71 19.50 3.62
N VAL A 188 22.46 18.39 3.45
CA VAL A 188 23.20 17.74 4.55
C VAL A 188 24.43 18.57 4.96
N ALA A 189 24.21 19.82 5.35
CA ALA A 189 24.93 20.37 6.49
C ALA A 189 24.24 19.77 7.72
N ALA A 190 24.97 18.97 8.51
CA ALA A 190 24.43 18.21 9.65
C ALA A 190 23.38 19.01 10.43
N SER A 191 22.12 18.55 10.42
CA SER A 191 21.10 19.09 11.31
C SER A 191 21.61 18.91 12.75
N THR A 192 21.68 19.98 13.51
CA THR A 192 22.07 19.96 14.92
C THR A 192 20.88 19.67 15.84
N ASP A 193 19.69 19.45 15.26
CA ASP A 193 18.49 19.09 16.00
C ASP A 193 18.54 17.60 16.44
N ASP A 194 18.47 17.39 17.75
CA ASP A 194 18.46 16.06 18.38
C ASP A 194 17.30 15.18 17.87
N ALA A 195 16.17 15.79 17.49
CA ALA A 195 15.02 15.07 16.93
C ALA A 195 15.29 14.54 15.52
N ASP A 196 16.00 15.30 14.68
CA ASP A 196 16.40 14.88 13.33
C ASP A 196 17.45 13.76 13.37
N ILE A 197 18.33 13.79 14.37
CA ILE A 197 19.34 12.75 14.59
C ILE A 197 18.68 11.44 15.01
N LYS A 198 17.68 11.50 15.91
CA LYS A 198 17.02 10.30 16.45
C LYS A 198 15.99 9.70 15.48
N LEU A 199 15.16 10.54 14.85
CA LEU A 199 14.05 10.12 14.00
C LEU A 199 14.13 10.81 12.63
N PRO A 200 15.12 10.45 11.80
CA PRO A 200 15.41 11.17 10.56
C PRO A 200 14.28 11.00 9.55
N ILE A 201 13.79 12.12 9.00
CA ILE A 201 12.81 12.14 7.91
C ILE A 201 13.41 12.62 6.58
N ARG A 202 14.70 12.97 6.58
CA ARG A 202 15.49 13.33 5.41
C ARG A 202 16.58 12.29 5.23
N THR A 203 16.33 11.32 4.39
CA THR A 203 17.12 10.09 4.28
C THR A 203 17.59 9.80 2.87
N ILE A 204 17.09 10.50 1.84
CA ILE A 204 17.55 10.36 0.44
C ILE A 204 19.09 10.39 0.34
N ALA A 205 19.75 11.33 1.04
CA ALA A 205 21.20 11.49 1.00
C ALA A 205 21.99 10.31 1.61
N ASN A 206 21.33 9.43 2.35
CA ASN A 206 21.94 8.22 2.94
C ASN A 206 22.00 7.05 1.94
N HIS A 207 21.49 7.23 0.72
CA HIS A 207 21.43 6.20 -0.31
C HIS A 207 22.15 6.67 -1.58
N GLU A 208 22.82 5.74 -2.26
CA GLU A 208 23.35 5.98 -3.59
C GLU A 208 22.21 6.20 -4.60
N LEU A 209 22.45 7.04 -5.60
CA LEU A 209 21.45 7.39 -6.61
C LEU A 209 20.95 6.13 -7.35
N GLU A 210 21.84 5.19 -7.64
CA GLU A 210 21.52 3.93 -8.31
C GLU A 210 20.54 3.08 -7.49
N HIS A 211 20.64 3.10 -6.16
CA HIS A 211 19.73 2.37 -5.27
C HIS A 211 18.33 2.97 -5.28
N LEU A 212 18.23 4.30 -5.26
CA LEU A 212 16.95 5.00 -5.36
C LEU A 212 16.34 4.82 -6.76
N ASN A 213 17.18 4.84 -7.81
CA ASN A 213 16.72 4.63 -9.17
C ASN A 213 16.19 3.21 -9.38
N PHE A 214 16.83 2.19 -8.78
CA PHE A 214 16.30 0.83 -8.78
C PHE A 214 14.88 0.80 -8.19
N ILE A 215 14.65 1.40 -7.02
CA ILE A 215 13.31 1.45 -6.41
C ILE A 215 12.32 2.22 -7.29
N ASN A 216 12.75 3.35 -7.87
CA ASN A 216 11.90 4.17 -8.73
C ASN A 216 11.47 3.45 -10.03
N GLN A 217 12.40 2.74 -10.67
CA GLN A 217 12.10 1.92 -11.86
C GLN A 217 11.12 0.80 -11.51
N ARG A 218 11.34 0.10 -10.38
CA ARG A 218 10.41 -0.93 -9.91
C ARG A 218 9.04 -0.35 -9.58
N LEU A 219 8.97 0.82 -8.96
CA LEU A 219 7.69 1.50 -8.72
C LEU A 219 6.96 1.81 -10.04
N GLY A 220 7.70 2.19 -11.09
CA GLY A 220 7.14 2.38 -12.43
C GLY A 220 6.48 1.12 -12.98
N GLU A 221 7.14 -0.04 -12.86
CA GLU A 221 6.56 -1.34 -13.24
C GLU A 221 5.26 -1.63 -12.47
N TYR A 222 5.20 -1.28 -11.18
CA TYR A 222 4.01 -1.45 -10.36
C TYR A 222 2.89 -0.53 -10.84
N ASN A 223 3.22 0.73 -11.15
CA ASN A 223 2.28 1.74 -11.66
C ASN A 223 1.67 1.29 -12.99
N ASP A 224 2.48 0.81 -13.92
CA ASP A 224 2.00 0.33 -15.21
C ASP A 224 1.09 -0.88 -15.06
N MET A 225 1.47 -1.82 -14.18
CA MET A 225 0.83 -3.13 -14.11
C MET A 225 -0.45 -3.17 -13.27
N PHE A 226 -0.46 -2.60 -12.05
CA PHE A 226 -1.62 -2.73 -11.16
C PHE A 226 -1.86 -1.58 -10.18
N MET A 227 -0.87 -0.72 -9.91
CA MET A 227 -1.00 0.38 -8.93
C MET A 227 -1.28 1.75 -9.54
N GLY A 228 -1.19 1.89 -10.87
CA GLY A 228 -1.47 3.16 -11.54
C GLY A 228 -2.95 3.52 -11.48
N PRO A 229 -3.29 4.82 -11.58
CA PRO A 229 -4.66 5.31 -11.41
C PRO A 229 -5.65 4.69 -12.40
N GLN A 230 -5.18 4.24 -13.57
CA GLN A 230 -6.00 3.57 -14.59
C GLN A 230 -6.66 2.27 -14.10
N HIS A 231 -6.13 1.67 -13.02
CA HIS A 231 -6.56 0.37 -12.49
C HIS A 231 -7.56 0.45 -11.33
N TRP A 232 -7.83 1.64 -10.80
CA TRP A 232 -8.61 1.83 -9.57
C TRP A 232 -9.79 2.75 -9.78
N ASP A 233 -10.85 2.58 -8.98
CA ASP A 233 -12.03 3.46 -9.01
C ASP A 233 -11.99 4.50 -7.90
N TYR A 234 -11.39 4.17 -6.77
CA TYR A 234 -11.34 5.04 -5.60
C TYR A 234 -10.09 4.78 -4.79
N LEU A 235 -9.56 5.81 -4.12
CA LEU A 235 -8.41 5.68 -3.23
C LEU A 235 -8.69 6.37 -1.89
N VAL A 236 -8.55 5.64 -0.80
CA VAL A 236 -8.51 6.18 0.56
C VAL A 236 -7.05 6.32 0.97
N HIS A 237 -6.63 7.54 1.34
CA HIS A 237 -5.26 7.87 1.73
C HIS A 237 -5.19 8.27 3.20
N LEU A 238 -4.50 7.47 4.01
CA LEU A 238 -4.18 7.77 5.41
C LEU A 238 -2.84 8.52 5.46
N ASP A 239 -2.90 9.84 5.64
CA ASP A 239 -1.74 10.74 5.63
C ASP A 239 -1.50 11.37 7.02
N THR A 240 -0.37 12.07 7.18
CA THR A 240 -0.06 12.87 8.37
C THR A 240 0.81 14.08 8.02
N ASP A 241 0.67 15.16 8.78
CA ASP A 241 1.47 16.37 8.58
C ASP A 241 2.92 16.22 9.11
N ASP A 242 3.16 15.28 10.03
CA ASP A 242 4.51 14.99 10.57
C ASP A 242 4.89 13.52 10.35
N LEU A 243 5.84 13.27 9.45
CA LEU A 243 6.35 11.94 9.15
C LEU A 243 6.99 11.25 10.36
N ARG A 244 7.36 11.98 11.43
CA ARG A 244 7.85 11.36 12.66
C ARG A 244 6.79 10.50 13.36
N ASN A 245 5.52 10.76 13.10
CA ASN A 245 4.43 9.90 13.57
C ASN A 245 4.58 8.46 13.08
N VAL A 246 5.20 8.21 11.91
CA VAL A 246 5.44 6.85 11.40
C VAL A 246 6.33 6.06 12.35
N TYR A 247 7.38 6.68 12.90
CA TYR A 247 8.24 6.03 13.91
C TYR A 247 7.45 5.71 15.17
N ALA A 248 6.75 6.70 15.73
CA ALA A 248 5.95 6.52 16.94
C ALA A 248 4.90 5.42 16.77
N TRP A 249 4.18 5.43 15.64
CA TRP A 249 3.17 4.44 15.36
C TRP A 249 3.72 3.03 15.20
N ARG A 250 4.91 2.90 14.60
CA ARG A 250 5.55 1.60 14.43
C ARG A 250 6.10 1.07 15.75
N LEU A 251 6.69 1.93 16.58
CA LEU A 251 7.15 1.56 17.93
C LEU A 251 5.98 1.05 18.78
N GLU A 252 4.85 1.77 18.77
CA GLU A 252 3.63 1.30 19.44
C GLU A 252 3.19 -0.07 18.91
N GLN A 253 3.11 -0.23 17.58
CA GLN A 253 2.72 -1.50 16.95
C GLN A 253 3.64 -2.65 17.40
N GLU A 254 4.95 -2.43 17.43
CA GLU A 254 5.91 -3.45 17.85
C GLU A 254 5.76 -3.79 19.34
N ALA A 255 5.52 -2.79 20.20
CA ALA A 255 5.24 -3.01 21.62
C ALA A 255 3.96 -3.84 21.85
N TRP A 256 2.93 -3.64 21.03
CA TRP A 256 1.72 -4.48 21.05
C TRP A 256 2.02 -5.92 20.60
N LEU A 257 2.85 -6.12 19.58
CA LEU A 257 3.26 -7.45 19.12
C LEU A 257 4.08 -8.20 20.18
N TRP A 258 5.00 -7.52 20.86
CA TRP A 258 5.74 -8.08 22.00
C TRP A 258 4.80 -8.56 23.10
N LYS A 259 3.79 -7.77 23.47
CA LYS A 259 2.79 -8.17 24.48
C LYS A 259 1.97 -9.39 24.06
N LEU A 260 1.67 -9.53 22.77
CA LEU A 260 0.82 -10.59 22.24
C LEU A 260 1.58 -11.89 21.97
N LYS A 261 2.82 -11.80 21.45
CA LYS A 261 3.58 -12.94 20.92
C LYS A 261 4.88 -13.23 21.65
N GLY A 262 5.34 -12.32 22.52
CA GLY A 262 6.60 -12.47 23.26
C GLY A 262 7.87 -12.32 22.42
N THR A 263 7.76 -11.88 21.17
CA THR A 263 8.87 -11.68 20.22
C THR A 263 8.60 -10.47 19.34
N GLY A 264 9.63 -9.71 18.97
CA GLY A 264 9.55 -8.57 18.07
C GLY A 264 10.91 -7.90 17.86
N MET A 265 10.92 -6.79 17.13
CA MET A 265 12.09 -5.94 16.95
C MET A 265 12.39 -5.12 18.22
N SER A 266 13.65 -4.72 18.41
CA SER A 266 14.00 -3.65 19.36
C SER A 266 13.62 -2.28 18.81
N ASP A 267 13.60 -1.26 19.66
CA ASP A 267 13.29 0.11 19.25
C ASP A 267 14.27 0.61 18.17
N GLU A 268 15.57 0.29 18.29
CA GLU A 268 16.59 0.63 17.30
C GLU A 268 16.36 -0.08 15.97
N ALA A 269 15.98 -1.36 16.02
CA ALA A 269 15.66 -2.13 14.82
C ALA A 269 14.38 -1.59 14.14
N VAL A 270 13.39 -1.12 14.90
CA VAL A 270 12.22 -0.43 14.37
C VAL A 270 12.60 0.87 13.67
N ILE A 271 13.50 1.67 14.26
CA ILE A 271 13.97 2.91 13.65
C ILE A 271 14.70 2.61 12.34
N GLU A 272 15.63 1.65 12.31
CA GLU A 272 16.31 1.26 11.07
C GLU A 272 15.35 0.69 10.02
N PHE A 273 14.34 -0.07 10.44
CA PHE A 273 13.29 -0.56 9.57
C PHE A 273 12.53 0.60 8.90
N ILE A 274 12.07 1.58 9.68
CA ILE A 274 11.32 2.74 9.15
C ILE A 274 12.19 3.64 8.27
N LYS A 275 13.48 3.81 8.60
CA LYS A 275 14.45 4.51 7.73
C LYS A 275 14.50 3.92 6.33
N GLY A 276 14.29 2.61 6.20
CA GLY A 276 14.18 1.95 4.90
C GLY A 276 13.03 2.46 4.03
N TYR A 277 11.94 3.00 4.61
CA TYR A 277 10.75 3.50 3.89
C TYR A 277 10.77 5.01 3.66
N MET A 278 11.51 5.77 4.48
CA MET A 278 11.54 7.24 4.44
C MET A 278 11.90 7.82 3.06
N PRO A 279 12.86 7.29 2.28
CA PRO A 279 13.17 7.86 0.96
C PRO A 279 11.98 7.84 0.01
N ALA A 280 11.10 6.82 0.13
CA ALA A 280 9.90 6.75 -0.68
C ALA A 280 8.86 7.79 -0.26
N TYR A 281 8.75 8.09 1.04
CA TYR A 281 7.89 9.17 1.52
C TYR A 281 8.39 10.54 1.07
N GLU A 282 9.70 10.75 1.09
CA GLU A 282 10.32 11.99 0.60
C GLU A 282 10.09 12.19 -0.90
N LEU A 283 10.24 11.14 -1.71
CA LEU A 283 10.15 11.22 -3.17
C LEU A 283 8.71 11.26 -3.71
N TYR A 284 7.80 10.46 -3.14
CA TYR A 284 6.54 10.14 -3.82
C TYR A 284 5.29 10.67 -3.13
N LEU A 285 5.33 10.87 -1.80
CA LEU A 285 4.15 11.27 -1.02
C LEU A 285 3.62 12.66 -1.44
N GLY A 286 4.52 13.57 -1.82
CA GLY A 286 4.16 14.90 -2.30
C GLY A 286 3.26 14.87 -3.54
N ASN A 287 3.48 13.92 -4.46
CA ASN A 287 2.64 13.76 -5.65
C ASN A 287 1.28 13.14 -5.29
N LEU A 288 1.26 12.13 -4.42
CA LEU A 288 0.00 11.53 -3.95
C LEU A 288 -0.91 12.54 -3.22
N ARG A 289 -0.31 13.50 -2.50
CA ARG A 289 -1.04 14.60 -1.83
C ARG A 289 -1.71 15.58 -2.79
N GLN A 290 -1.24 15.65 -4.04
CA GLN A 290 -1.86 16.50 -5.06
C GLN A 290 -3.11 15.82 -5.63
N GLY A 291 -3.07 14.50 -5.80
CA GLY A 291 -4.23 13.69 -6.17
C GLY A 291 -3.86 12.59 -7.15
N PHE A 292 -4.20 11.35 -6.81
CA PHE A 292 -3.83 10.14 -7.53
C PHE A 292 -4.42 10.06 -8.93
N PHE A 293 -5.66 10.53 -9.11
CA PHE A 293 -6.38 10.45 -10.38
C PHE A 293 -6.16 11.65 -11.31
N GLN A 294 -5.36 12.66 -10.89
CA GLN A 294 -5.17 13.90 -11.68
C GLN A 294 -4.66 13.63 -13.09
N ALA A 295 -3.78 12.64 -13.27
CA ALA A 295 -3.19 12.30 -14.56
C ALA A 295 -4.19 11.68 -15.57
N LEU A 296 -5.34 11.17 -15.11
CA LEU A 296 -6.35 10.56 -15.99
C LEU A 296 -7.30 11.58 -16.64
N GLY A 297 -7.17 12.87 -16.31
CA GLY A 297 -8.18 13.88 -16.66
C GLY A 297 -9.50 13.69 -15.89
N GLU A 298 -10.55 14.42 -16.27
CA GLU A 298 -11.87 14.33 -15.62
C GLU A 298 -12.60 13.01 -15.93
N ARG A 299 -12.12 11.87 -15.41
CA ARG A 299 -13.00 10.72 -15.18
C ARG A 299 -13.88 11.04 -13.97
N LYS A 300 -15.08 11.57 -14.24
CA LYS A 300 -16.02 12.08 -13.21
C LYS A 300 -16.37 11.10 -12.07
N THR A 301 -16.09 9.81 -12.23
CA THR A 301 -16.42 8.79 -11.23
C THR A 301 -15.26 8.45 -10.28
N ASN A 302 -14.01 8.63 -10.72
CA ASN A 302 -12.82 8.38 -9.92
C ASN A 302 -12.66 9.44 -8.83
N CYS A 303 -12.13 9.04 -7.67
CA CYS A 303 -11.95 9.99 -6.57
C CYS A 303 -10.98 9.48 -5.51
N GLN A 304 -10.21 10.40 -4.93
CA GLN A 304 -9.38 10.15 -3.77
C GLN A 304 -9.94 10.84 -2.52
N LEU A 305 -10.10 10.09 -1.43
CA LEU A 305 -10.37 10.62 -0.10
C LEU A 305 -9.08 10.60 0.72
N SER A 306 -8.54 11.77 1.03
CA SER A 306 -7.40 11.90 1.94
C SER A 306 -7.87 12.19 3.35
N MET A 307 -7.36 11.43 4.31
CA MET A 307 -7.62 11.56 5.73
C MET A 307 -6.30 11.89 6.42
N LYS A 308 -6.20 13.08 7.01
CA LYS A 308 -5.04 13.43 7.83
C LYS A 308 -5.22 12.90 9.24
N LEU A 309 -4.20 12.21 9.73
CA LEU A 309 -4.12 11.62 11.05
C LEU A 309 -3.16 12.40 11.95
N ASP A 310 -3.56 12.63 13.19
CA ASP A 310 -2.66 13.09 14.26
C ASP A 310 -1.81 11.94 14.83
N SER A 311 -0.89 12.23 15.76
CA SER A 311 -0.04 11.23 16.40
C SER A 311 -0.81 10.12 17.12
N ALA A 312 -2.07 10.35 17.52
CA ALA A 312 -2.95 9.36 18.13
C ALA A 312 -3.79 8.58 17.09
N ARG A 313 -3.51 8.74 15.78
CA ARG A 313 -4.25 8.17 14.65
C ARG A 313 -5.71 8.62 14.56
N ARG A 314 -6.04 9.80 15.11
CA ARG A 314 -7.38 10.40 14.97
C ARG A 314 -7.43 11.24 13.71
N ILE A 315 -8.56 11.20 13.01
CA ILE A 315 -8.77 12.02 11.82
C ILE A 315 -8.94 13.48 12.24
N VAL A 316 -8.04 14.33 11.79
CA VAL A 316 -8.11 15.79 12.00
C VAL A 316 -8.65 16.52 10.78
N GLU A 317 -8.55 15.93 9.60
CA GLU A 317 -9.01 16.52 8.35
C GLU A 317 -9.38 15.44 7.33
N ILE A 318 -10.43 15.70 6.53
CA ILE A 318 -10.81 14.88 5.37
C ILE A 318 -10.87 15.81 4.15
N ARG A 319 -10.24 15.41 3.05
CA ARG A 319 -10.29 16.11 1.75
C ARG A 319 -10.62 15.13 0.64
N GLU A 320 -11.42 15.58 -0.31
CA GLU A 320 -11.79 14.80 -1.49
C GLU A 320 -11.13 15.46 -2.72
N PHE A 321 -10.49 14.64 -3.56
CA PHE A 321 -9.81 15.01 -4.80
C PHE A 321 -10.42 14.25 -5.98
#